data_AF-A0A1V4UDX6-F1
#
_entry.id   AF-A0A1V4UDX6-F1
#
_cell.length_a   1.000
_cell.length_b   1.000
_cell.length_c   1.000
_cell.angle_alpha   90.00
_cell.angle_beta   90.00
_cell.angle_gamma   90.00
#
_symmetry.space_group_name_H-M   'P 1'
#
loop_
_entity.id
_entity.type
_entity.pdbx_description
1 polymer ?
#
loop_
_entity_poly.entity_id
_entity_poly.type
_entity_poly.pdbx_seq_one_letter_code
_entity_poly.pdbx_strand_id
1 'polypeptide(L)'
;MFSHGADMVSLARHSEERTLAGLDAAIARFTDEHGWYNAPKQICRGGDLRGLAFCCMPVKSCPLIPTLAKIGVSNEEYLAFKQKAVVGTPLDTGSQTCFGSLAWCCKDSSPCMFREMTLKGAGISNRDYMQAKRQLADRIMHHLFSDNEDSHTG
;
A
#
# COMPACT_ATOMS: atom_id res chain seq x y z
N MET A 1 4.47 -7.62 12.25
CA MET A 1 5.31 -8.25 11.21
C MET A 1 4.68 -8.05 9.83
N PHE A 2 3.43 -8.45 9.61
CA PHE A 2 2.71 -8.27 8.34
C PHE A 2 2.86 -6.89 7.68
N SER A 3 2.59 -5.77 8.35
CA SER A 3 2.73 -4.45 7.71
C SER A 3 4.15 -3.98 7.39
N HIS A 4 5.19 -4.75 7.75
CA HIS A 4 6.57 -4.53 7.30
C HIS A 4 6.92 -5.38 6.06
N GLY A 5 5.94 -6.11 5.51
CA GLY A 5 6.07 -6.85 4.26
C GLY A 5 6.03 -8.37 4.38
N ALA A 6 5.83 -8.92 5.58
CA ALA A 6 5.70 -10.37 5.72
C ALA A 6 4.39 -10.86 5.10
N ASP A 7 4.44 -11.92 4.30
CA ASP A 7 3.25 -12.64 3.83
C ASP A 7 2.87 -13.79 4.78
N MET A 8 3.86 -14.31 5.50
CA MET A 8 3.74 -15.37 6.50
C MET A 8 4.51 -14.99 7.76
N VAL A 9 3.98 -15.40 8.92
CA VAL A 9 4.67 -15.28 10.22
C VAL A 9 4.78 -16.68 10.82
N SER A 10 6.02 -17.09 11.12
CA SER A 10 6.29 -18.33 11.83
C SER A 10 6.38 -18.08 13.34
N LEU A 11 5.78 -18.97 14.14
CA LEU A 11 5.78 -18.89 15.59
C LEU A 11 6.41 -20.17 16.17
N ALA A 12 7.53 -20.02 16.87
CA ALA A 12 8.25 -21.14 17.47
C ALA A 12 7.90 -21.37 18.95
N ARG A 13 7.78 -20.28 19.73
CA ARG A 13 7.43 -20.34 21.15
C ARG A 13 5.96 -19.99 21.31
N HIS A 14 5.27 -20.69 22.21
CA HIS A 14 3.83 -20.54 22.43
C HIS A 14 2.99 -20.82 21.16
N SER A 15 3.39 -21.82 20.38
CA SER A 15 2.70 -22.25 19.16
C SER A 15 1.61 -23.30 19.42
N GLU A 16 1.09 -23.38 20.64
CA GLU A 16 -0.06 -24.23 20.95
C GLU A 16 -1.33 -23.82 20.17
N GLU A 17 -2.19 -24.79 19.91
CA GLU A 17 -3.40 -24.65 19.09
C GLU A 17 -4.28 -23.47 19.52
N ARG A 18 -4.46 -23.26 20.83
CA ARG A 18 -5.24 -22.13 21.36
C ARG A 18 -4.66 -20.78 20.94
N THR A 19 -3.33 -20.63 20.99
CA THR A 19 -2.66 -19.38 20.60
C THR A 19 -2.75 -19.17 19.10
N LEU A 20 -2.54 -20.22 18.31
CA LEU A 20 -2.68 -20.16 16.86
C LEU A 20 -4.11 -19.80 16.43
N ALA A 21 -5.13 -20.42 17.03
CA ALA A 21 -6.53 -20.12 16.76
C ALA A 21 -6.88 -18.66 17.13
N GLY A 22 -6.33 -18.14 18.22
CA GLY A 22 -6.50 -16.74 18.60
C GLY A 22 -5.86 -15.75 17.60
N LEU A 23 -4.67 -16.08 17.09
CA LEU A 23 -3.99 -15.29 16.07
C LEU A 23 -4.74 -15.31 14.74
N ASP A 24 -5.20 -16.48 14.31
CA ASP A 24 -6.01 -16.65 13.09
C ASP A 24 -7.29 -15.82 13.17
N ALA A 25 -8.05 -15.95 14.26
CA ALA A 25 -9.26 -15.17 14.47
C ALA A 25 -9.01 -13.65 14.47
N ALA A 26 -7.87 -13.20 15.04
CA ALA A 26 -7.51 -11.79 15.04
C ALA A 26 -7.14 -11.28 13.64
N ILE A 27 -6.42 -12.08 12.84
CA ILE A 27 -6.06 -11.77 11.45
C ILE A 27 -7.32 -11.74 10.58
N ALA A 28 -8.19 -12.74 10.70
CA ALA A 28 -9.46 -12.81 9.98
C ALA A 28 -10.31 -11.57 10.27
N ARG A 29 -10.54 -11.22 11.54
CA ARG A 29 -11.29 -10.02 11.92
C ARG A 29 -10.69 -8.73 11.36
N PHE A 30 -9.36 -8.58 11.42
CA PHE A 30 -8.69 -7.42 10.85
C PHE A 30 -8.87 -7.36 9.31
N THR A 31 -8.87 -8.52 8.66
CA THR A 31 -9.11 -8.64 7.21
C THR A 31 -10.54 -8.27 6.86
N ASP A 32 -11.52 -8.70 7.66
CA ASP A 32 -12.92 -8.38 7.44
C ASP A 32 -13.19 -6.88 7.59
N GLU A 33 -12.52 -6.23 8.56
CA GLU A 33 -12.66 -4.79 8.81
C GLU A 33 -11.95 -3.93 7.75
N HIS A 34 -10.72 -4.29 7.36
CA HIS A 34 -9.87 -3.44 6.51
C HIS A 34 -9.66 -3.96 5.08
N GLY A 35 -10.09 -5.18 4.76
CA GLY A 35 -9.99 -5.80 3.44
C GLY A 35 -8.59 -6.31 3.04
N TRP A 36 -7.54 -5.96 3.76
CA TRP A 36 -6.16 -6.35 3.42
C TRP A 36 -5.29 -6.59 4.67
N TYR A 37 -5.21 -7.87 5.07
CA TYR A 37 -4.57 -8.31 6.32
C TYR A 37 -3.10 -7.91 6.49
N ASN A 38 -2.33 -8.00 5.40
CA ASN A 38 -0.92 -7.66 5.35
C ASN A 38 -0.65 -6.34 4.60
N ALA A 39 -1.61 -5.41 4.61
CA ALA A 39 -1.39 -4.09 4.02
C ALA A 39 -0.10 -3.45 4.57
N PRO A 40 0.85 -3.09 3.68
CA PRO A 40 2.13 -2.53 4.07
C PRO A 40 1.94 -1.12 4.65
N LYS A 41 2.88 -0.72 5.51
CA LYS A 41 3.05 0.69 5.88
C LYS A 41 3.73 1.44 4.73
N GLN A 42 3.80 2.76 4.84
CA GLN A 42 4.70 3.55 3.99
C GLN A 42 6.16 3.15 4.21
N ILE A 43 7.00 3.37 3.20
CA ILE A 43 8.46 3.15 3.26
C ILE A 43 9.09 3.87 4.47
N CYS A 44 8.67 5.11 4.73
CA CYS A 44 9.17 5.89 5.88
C CYS A 44 8.80 5.32 7.26
N ARG A 45 7.93 4.32 7.31
CA ARG A 45 7.50 3.60 8.52
C ARG A 45 7.90 2.11 8.49
N GLY A 46 8.84 1.74 7.62
CA GLY A 46 9.37 0.38 7.51
C GLY A 46 8.51 -0.58 6.69
N GLY A 47 7.66 -0.08 5.80
CA GLY A 47 6.98 -0.92 4.81
C GLY A 47 7.94 -1.40 3.71
N ASP A 48 7.54 -2.47 3.03
CA ASP A 48 8.19 -2.97 1.81
C ASP A 48 7.76 -2.17 0.56
N LEU A 49 8.19 -2.58 -0.62
CA LEU A 49 7.91 -1.86 -1.87
C LEU A 49 6.42 -1.74 -2.21
N ARG A 50 5.56 -2.66 -1.74
CA ARG A 50 4.10 -2.53 -1.87
C ARG A 50 3.59 -1.27 -1.15
N GLY A 51 4.32 -0.82 -0.12
CA GLY A 51 4.10 0.43 0.61
C GLY A 51 4.11 1.69 -0.26
N LEU A 52 4.66 1.64 -1.48
CA LEU A 52 4.58 2.71 -2.47
C LEU A 52 3.14 3.11 -2.80
N ALA A 53 2.16 2.21 -2.68
CA ALA A 53 0.74 2.53 -2.81
C ALA A 53 0.23 3.54 -1.75
N PHE A 54 0.92 3.65 -0.61
CA PHE A 54 0.57 4.54 0.50
C PHE A 54 1.55 5.70 0.71
N CYS A 55 2.66 5.73 -0.04
CA CYS A 55 3.64 6.80 0.04
C CYS A 55 3.11 8.10 -0.59
N CYS A 56 3.44 9.22 0.05
CA CYS A 56 3.18 10.56 -0.46
C CYS A 56 4.04 10.88 -1.70
N MET A 57 3.84 12.05 -2.31
CA MET A 57 4.72 12.58 -3.34
C MET A 57 6.14 12.86 -2.78
N PRO A 58 7.23 12.61 -3.53
CA PRO A 58 8.63 12.78 -3.10
C PRO A 58 9.08 14.24 -3.03
N VAL A 59 8.25 15.13 -2.47
CA VAL A 59 8.54 16.58 -2.31
C VAL A 59 9.29 16.90 -1.02
N LYS A 60 9.50 15.92 -0.15
CA LYS A 60 10.18 16.07 1.14
C LYS A 60 11.30 15.05 1.25
N SER A 61 12.41 15.45 1.88
CA SER A 61 13.47 14.53 2.25
C SER A 61 12.94 13.47 3.22
N CYS A 62 12.68 12.28 2.71
CA CYS A 62 12.16 11.15 3.48
C CYS A 62 12.68 9.83 2.89
N PRO A 63 12.59 8.70 3.62
CA PRO A 63 13.11 7.40 3.18
C PRO A 63 12.60 6.88 1.82
N LEU A 64 11.53 7.46 1.26
CA LEU A 64 11.09 7.17 -0.11
C LEU A 64 12.19 7.45 -1.13
N ILE A 65 12.80 8.64 -1.09
CA ILE A 65 13.78 9.09 -2.09
C ILE A 65 14.98 8.13 -2.20
N PRO A 66 15.71 7.80 -1.12
CA PRO A 66 16.81 6.85 -1.23
C PRO A 66 16.34 5.43 -1.57
N THR A 67 15.09 5.07 -1.31
CA THR A 67 14.53 3.76 -1.71
C THR A 67 14.29 3.72 -3.22
N LEU A 68 13.68 4.76 -3.79
CA LEU A 68 13.48 4.90 -5.24
C LEU A 68 14.83 4.85 -5.99
N ALA A 69 15.82 5.60 -5.51
CA ALA A 69 17.16 5.60 -6.10
C ALA A 69 17.83 4.20 -6.06
N LYS A 70 17.66 3.45 -4.96
CA LYS A 70 18.21 2.08 -4.83
C LYS A 70 17.58 1.08 -5.79
N ILE A 71 16.32 1.26 -6.15
CA ILE A 71 15.60 0.40 -7.10
C ILE A 71 15.64 0.96 -8.54
N GLY A 72 16.45 1.99 -8.80
CA GLY A 72 16.64 2.55 -10.15
C GLY A 72 15.50 3.43 -10.65
N VAL A 73 14.57 3.86 -9.79
CA VAL A 73 13.41 4.67 -10.16
C VAL A 73 13.65 6.14 -9.84
N SER A 74 13.41 7.02 -10.82
CA SER A 74 13.48 8.48 -10.60
C SER A 74 12.25 9.00 -9.84
N ASN A 75 12.36 10.18 -9.23
CA ASN A 75 11.19 10.80 -8.58
C ASN A 75 10.09 11.06 -9.61
N GLU A 76 10.45 11.61 -10.77
CA GLU A 76 9.55 11.94 -11.87
C GLU A 76 8.82 10.69 -12.39
N GLU A 77 9.55 9.59 -12.57
CA GLU A 77 8.97 8.31 -12.96
C GLU A 77 7.99 7.80 -11.90
N TYR A 78 8.35 7.88 -10.61
CA TYR A 78 7.45 7.51 -9.51
C TYR A 78 6.14 8.30 -9.51
N LEU A 79 6.19 9.61 -9.78
CA LEU A 79 4.98 10.42 -9.94
C LEU A 79 4.16 9.94 -11.15
N ALA A 80 4.81 9.83 -12.31
CA ALA A 80 4.16 9.54 -13.58
C ALA A 80 3.47 8.17 -13.57
N PHE A 81 4.17 7.10 -13.17
CA PHE A 81 3.57 5.77 -13.16
C PHE A 81 2.44 5.69 -12.14
N LYS A 82 2.59 6.30 -10.95
CA LYS A 82 1.59 6.16 -9.89
C LYS A 82 0.30 6.90 -10.24
N GLN A 83 0.41 8.07 -10.86
CA GLN A 83 -0.76 8.80 -11.39
C GLN A 83 -1.41 8.01 -12.53
N LYS A 84 -0.63 7.55 -13.52
CA LYS A 84 -1.14 6.72 -14.61
C LYS A 84 -1.84 5.46 -14.10
N ALA A 85 -1.31 4.83 -13.05
CA ALA A 85 -1.85 3.61 -12.47
C ALA A 85 -3.17 3.80 -11.73
N VAL A 86 -3.61 5.03 -11.43
CA VAL A 86 -4.90 5.28 -10.75
C VAL A 86 -5.97 5.86 -11.67
N VAL A 87 -5.64 6.27 -12.89
CA VAL A 87 -6.60 6.86 -13.84
C VAL A 87 -7.83 5.96 -14.00
N GLY A 88 -9.02 6.56 -13.86
CA GLY A 88 -10.30 5.84 -13.99
C GLY A 88 -10.63 4.89 -12.84
N THR A 89 -9.81 4.85 -11.78
CA THR A 89 -10.11 4.13 -10.55
C THR A 89 -10.67 5.10 -9.50
N PRO A 90 -11.32 4.59 -8.42
CA PRO A 90 -11.74 5.45 -7.31
C PRO A 90 -10.60 6.27 -6.69
N LEU A 91 -9.35 5.82 -6.82
CA LEU A 91 -8.16 6.50 -6.28
C LEU A 91 -7.76 7.76 -7.05
N ASP A 92 -8.27 7.97 -8.27
CA ASP A 92 -8.02 9.17 -9.08
C ASP A 92 -8.72 10.42 -8.48
N THR A 93 -9.74 10.19 -7.65
CA THR A 93 -10.54 11.26 -7.04
C THR A 93 -9.92 11.81 -5.76
N GLY A 94 -10.49 12.88 -5.21
CA GLY A 94 -10.11 13.43 -3.90
C GLY A 94 -9.30 14.71 -3.98
N SER A 95 -9.78 15.69 -4.74
CA SER A 95 -9.17 17.03 -4.86
C SER A 95 -8.92 17.74 -3.52
N GLN A 96 -9.68 17.38 -2.48
CA GLN A 96 -9.56 17.89 -1.11
C GLN A 96 -8.56 17.12 -0.23
N THR A 97 -7.94 16.06 -0.76
CA THR A 97 -6.96 15.22 -0.05
C THR A 97 -5.53 15.64 -0.36
N CYS A 98 -4.56 14.97 0.27
CA CYS A 98 -3.14 15.23 0.02
C CYS A 98 -2.82 15.09 -1.47
N PHE A 99 -2.25 16.14 -2.05
CA PHE A 99 -1.86 16.19 -3.47
C PHE A 99 -3.03 15.92 -4.44
N GLY A 100 -4.26 16.20 -4.01
CA GLY A 100 -5.46 16.21 -4.86
C GLY A 100 -5.94 14.83 -5.34
N SER A 101 -5.43 13.74 -4.78
CA SER A 101 -5.82 12.39 -5.16
C SER A 101 -5.65 11.38 -4.02
N LEU A 102 -6.62 10.49 -3.87
CA LEU A 102 -6.60 9.35 -2.95
C LEU A 102 -5.43 8.39 -3.22
N ALA A 103 -4.81 8.43 -4.41
CA ALA A 103 -3.57 7.73 -4.72
C ALA A 103 -2.45 8.00 -3.71
N TRP A 104 -2.42 9.19 -3.10
CA TRP A 104 -1.40 9.63 -2.15
C TRP A 104 -1.81 9.44 -0.69
N CYS A 105 -3.05 9.06 -0.42
CA CYS A 105 -3.54 8.85 0.93
C CYS A 105 -2.98 7.58 1.58
N CYS A 106 -2.88 7.64 2.91
CA CYS A 106 -2.51 6.51 3.77
C CYS A 106 -3.65 5.49 3.89
N LYS A 107 -3.32 4.27 4.35
CA LYS A 107 -4.29 3.20 4.63
C LYS A 107 -5.37 3.63 5.62
N ASP A 108 -6.55 3.04 5.49
CA ASP A 108 -7.74 3.30 6.30
C ASP A 108 -7.48 3.21 7.82
N SER A 109 -6.66 2.25 8.24
CA SER A 109 -6.27 2.05 9.64
C SER A 109 -5.42 3.20 10.23
N SER A 110 -5.07 4.22 9.45
CA SER A 110 -4.37 5.43 9.90
C SER A 110 -5.38 6.58 9.96
N PRO A 111 -5.50 7.32 11.08
CA PRO A 111 -6.52 8.37 11.21
C PRO A 111 -6.22 9.53 10.25
N CYS A 112 -7.17 9.85 9.36
CA CYS A 112 -7.07 10.98 8.44
C CYS A 112 -8.47 11.50 8.05
N MET A 113 -8.87 12.63 8.63
CA MET A 113 -10.19 13.22 8.40
C MET A 113 -10.48 13.52 6.92
N PHE A 114 -9.50 14.05 6.18
CA PHE A 114 -9.69 14.41 4.76
C PHE A 114 -9.97 13.20 3.88
N ARG A 115 -9.28 12.06 4.13
CA ARG A 115 -9.56 10.81 3.43
C ARG A 115 -10.97 10.34 3.76
N GLU A 116 -11.31 10.23 5.04
CA GLU A 116 -12.63 9.71 5.47
C GLU A 116 -13.78 10.54 4.89
N MET A 117 -13.67 11.87 4.91
CA MET A 117 -14.66 12.76 4.30
C MET A 117 -14.79 12.56 2.79
N THR A 118 -13.66 12.36 2.11
CA THR A 118 -13.63 12.11 0.66
C THR A 118 -14.26 10.76 0.31
N LEU A 119 -13.89 9.70 1.02
CA LEU A 119 -14.46 8.37 0.83
C LEU A 119 -15.96 8.38 1.07
N LYS A 120 -16.41 8.98 2.18
CA LYS A 120 -17.84 9.13 2.50
C LYS A 120 -18.58 9.94 1.44
N GLY A 121 -18.03 11.06 0.99
CA GLY A 121 -18.63 11.91 -0.04
C GLY A 121 -18.74 11.22 -1.40
N ALA A 122 -17.79 10.32 -1.72
CA ALA A 122 -17.78 9.53 -2.94
C ALA A 122 -18.54 8.20 -2.81
N GLY A 123 -19.10 7.87 -1.64
CA GLY A 123 -19.77 6.59 -1.40
C GLY A 123 -18.83 5.37 -1.43
N ILE A 124 -17.54 5.56 -1.21
CA ILE A 124 -16.52 4.49 -1.23
C ILE A 124 -16.37 3.92 0.18
N SER A 125 -16.52 2.60 0.34
CA SER A 125 -16.26 1.95 1.61
C SER A 125 -14.75 1.84 1.90
N ASN A 126 -14.37 1.72 3.18
CA ASN A 126 -12.96 1.50 3.53
C ASN A 126 -12.39 0.23 2.90
N ARG A 127 -13.21 -0.83 2.79
CA ARG A 127 -12.84 -2.07 2.12
C ARG A 127 -12.56 -1.87 0.63
N ASP A 128 -13.42 -1.15 -0.08
CA ASP A 128 -13.23 -0.87 -1.51
C ASP A 128 -12.01 0.02 -1.75
N TYR A 129 -11.80 1.02 -0.88
CA TYR A 129 -10.61 1.85 -0.89
C TYR A 129 -9.33 1.02 -0.71
N MET A 130 -9.32 0.12 0.28
CA MET A 130 -8.17 -0.74 0.55
C MET A 130 -7.95 -1.79 -0.54
N GLN A 131 -9.02 -2.28 -1.18
CA GLN A 131 -8.91 -3.15 -2.36
C GLN A 131 -8.31 -2.38 -3.55
N ALA A 132 -8.74 -1.16 -3.82
CA ALA A 132 -8.16 -0.32 -4.86
C ALA A 132 -6.68 -0.02 -4.57
N LYS A 133 -6.31 0.19 -3.29
CA LYS A 133 -4.92 0.36 -2.87
C LYS A 133 -4.09 -0.91 -3.06
N ARG A 134 -4.66 -2.09 -2.83
CA ARG A 134 -4.01 -3.37 -3.12
C ARG A 134 -3.75 -3.54 -4.61
N GLN A 135 -4.75 -3.27 -5.45
CA GLN A 135 -4.59 -3.28 -6.92
C GLN A 135 -3.54 -2.27 -7.40
N LEU A 136 -3.48 -1.09 -6.78
CA LEU A 136 -2.41 -0.14 -7.04
C LEU A 136 -1.05 -0.75 -6.68
N ALA A 137 -0.90 -1.32 -5.48
CA ALA A 137 0.35 -1.98 -5.09
C ALA A 137 0.75 -3.08 -6.10
N ASP A 138 -0.19 -3.90 -6.56
CA ASP A 138 0.07 -4.91 -7.57
C ASP A 138 0.57 -4.28 -8.89
N ARG A 139 -0.09 -3.22 -9.38
CA ARG A 139 0.36 -2.49 -10.59
C ARG A 139 1.78 -1.92 -10.43
N ILE A 140 2.10 -1.38 -9.25
CA ILE A 140 3.45 -0.88 -8.95
C ILE A 140 4.46 -2.02 -9.00
N MET A 141 4.17 -3.14 -8.35
CA MET A 141 5.08 -4.30 -8.34
C MET A 141 5.27 -4.84 -9.76
N HIS A 142 4.22 -4.93 -10.58
CA HIS A 142 4.36 -5.31 -11.98
C HIS A 142 5.27 -4.32 -12.72
N HIS A 143 5.04 -3.01 -12.64
CA HIS A 143 5.91 -2.00 -13.27
C HIS A 143 7.39 -2.15 -12.86
N LEU A 144 7.67 -2.39 -11.58
CA LEU A 144 9.04 -2.50 -11.07
C LEU A 144 9.77 -3.78 -11.49
N PHE A 145 9.05 -4.86 -11.81
CA PHE A 145 9.65 -6.17 -12.04
C PHE A 145 9.38 -6.79 -13.41
N SER A 146 8.47 -6.24 -14.22
CA SER A 146 8.17 -6.76 -15.57
C SER A 146 9.27 -6.47 -16.59
N ASP A 147 10.06 -5.41 -16.42
CA ASP A 147 11.22 -5.13 -17.29
C ASP A 147 12.41 -6.10 -17.07
N ASN A 148 12.37 -6.95 -16.04
CA ASN A 148 13.44 -7.92 -15.76
C ASN A 148 13.26 -9.29 -16.42
N GLU A 149 12.08 -9.61 -16.97
CA GLU A 149 11.84 -10.93 -17.59
C GLU A 149 12.54 -11.10 -18.95
N ASP A 150 12.85 -10.01 -19.65
CA ASP A 150 13.55 -10.04 -20.95
C ASP A 150 15.08 -10.17 -20.84
N SER A 151 15.64 -10.15 -19.62
CA SER A 151 17.10 -10.09 -19.38
C SER A 151 17.75 -11.44 -19.05
N HIS A 152 17.01 -12.55 -19.06
CA HIS A 152 17.50 -13.89 -18.67
C HIS A 152 17.43 -14.96 -19.78
N THR A 153 17.32 -14.56 -21.05
CA THR A 153 17.47 -15.47 -22.22
C THR A 153 18.69 -15.17 -23.09
N GLY A 154 19.78 -14.67 -22.50
CA GLY A 154 21.07 -14.45 -23.18
C GLY A 154 22.11 -15.51 -22.83
#